data_AF-A0A935VWZ2-F1
#
_entry.id   AF-A0A935VWZ2-F1
#
_cell.length_a   1.000
_cell.length_b   1.000
_cell.length_c   1.000
_cell.angle_alpha   90.00
_cell.angle_beta   90.00
_cell.angle_gamma   90.00
#
_symmetry.space_group_name_H-M   'P 1'
#
loop_
_entity.id
_entity.type
_entity.pdbx_description
1 polymer ?
#
loop_
_entity_poly.entity_id
_entity_poly.type
_entity_poly.pdbx_seq_one_letter_code
_entity_poly.pdbx_strand_id
1 'polypeptide(L)'
;MFDAVAKATESEKLPFPYNKSTFCRYEPIEKKIDFAKVLIVNDLLRYDSDLSDLARKDWNGSTEQRLEFERLVSGMACNNIAKNVLRLVKNPKTMTVHLSEIADAAEKFRPDAIVMSGTYADFDYYNPEHIASFADFVKETKIPILAICGAHQLVAISFGAKLKTLDDRELADKRTDRVVEYQYRFVKIVDKTDPIFEGNDDDRSGIWQTIRRRTISCESGRTTASRSTACPADSNYSRHHTSVKTK
;
A
#
# COMPACT_ATOMS: atom_id res chain seq x y z
N MET A 1 27.27 12.78 38.36
CA MET A 1 26.55 11.75 39.12
C MET A 1 25.39 11.29 38.24
N PHE A 2 25.53 10.10 37.64
CA PHE A 2 24.59 9.36 36.76
C PHE A 2 24.16 10.11 35.48
N ASP A 3 24.71 9.90 34.29
CA ASP A 3 24.92 8.64 33.55
C ASP A 3 23.71 7.70 33.61
N ALA A 4 22.79 7.90 32.67
CA ALA A 4 21.82 6.91 32.23
C ALA A 4 21.40 7.23 30.78
N VAL A 5 22.32 7.00 29.84
CA VAL A 5 21.94 6.80 28.44
C VAL A 5 21.01 5.59 28.43
N ALA A 6 19.73 5.82 28.13
CA ALA A 6 18.78 4.74 27.92
C ALA A 6 19.34 3.83 26.81
N LYS A 7 19.77 2.63 27.19
CA LYS A 7 20.19 1.59 26.25
C LYS A 7 19.08 1.43 25.23
N ALA A 8 19.39 1.72 23.97
CA ALA A 8 18.58 1.28 22.86
C ALA A 8 18.31 -0.21 23.04
N THR A 9 17.05 -0.58 23.27
CA THR A 9 16.61 -1.98 23.18
C THR A 9 17.11 -2.51 21.85
N GLU A 10 18.02 -3.48 21.92
CA GLU A 10 18.52 -4.17 20.73
C GLU A 10 17.31 -4.57 19.89
N SER A 11 17.29 -4.11 18.64
CA SER A 11 16.32 -4.60 17.68
C SER A 11 16.52 -6.11 17.61
N GLU A 12 15.51 -6.87 18.02
CA GLU A 12 15.47 -8.30 17.72
C GLU A 12 15.69 -8.43 16.21
N LYS A 13 16.89 -8.86 15.83
CA LYS A 13 17.24 -9.20 14.46
C LYS A 13 16.44 -10.43 14.11
N LEU A 14 15.20 -10.22 13.67
CA LEU A 14 14.42 -11.26 13.03
C LEU A 14 15.25 -11.74 11.83
N PRO A 15 15.56 -13.05 11.73
CA PRO A 15 16.40 -13.55 10.66
C PRO A 15 15.64 -13.44 9.34
N PHE A 16 16.08 -12.50 8.50
CA PHE A 16 15.61 -12.37 7.13
C PHE A 16 16.53 -13.21 6.22
N PRO A 17 16.01 -14.13 5.39
CA PRO A 17 15.06 -15.20 5.66
C PRO A 17 15.77 -16.54 5.99
N TYR A 18 15.00 -17.57 6.34
CA TYR A 18 15.44 -18.90 6.80
C TYR A 18 16.14 -19.80 5.75
N ASN A 19 16.46 -19.28 4.57
CA ASN A 19 17.43 -19.92 3.69
C ASN A 19 18.79 -19.27 3.99
N LYS A 20 19.88 -20.03 4.09
CA LYS A 20 21.23 -19.45 4.30
C LYS A 20 21.74 -18.71 3.05
N SER A 21 20.86 -18.05 2.31
CA SER A 21 21.11 -17.44 1.01
C SER A 21 21.09 -15.92 1.19
N THR A 22 22.15 -15.24 0.76
CA THR A 22 22.24 -13.77 0.76
C THR A 22 21.46 -13.13 -0.40
N PHE A 23 20.69 -13.92 -1.14
CA PHE A 23 19.98 -13.49 -2.34
C PHE A 23 18.64 -14.24 -2.47
N CYS A 24 17.63 -13.54 -2.97
CA CYS A 24 16.42 -14.17 -3.48
C CYS A 24 16.74 -14.79 -4.85
N ARG A 25 16.34 -16.04 -5.08
CA ARG A 25 16.38 -16.61 -6.43
C ARG A 25 15.35 -15.86 -7.27
N TYR A 26 15.83 -15.06 -8.22
CA TYR A 26 14.99 -14.39 -9.19
C TYR A 26 14.50 -15.45 -10.20
N GLU A 27 13.24 -15.86 -10.07
CA GLU A 27 12.58 -16.62 -11.14
C GLU A 27 12.14 -15.64 -12.23
N PRO A 28 12.55 -15.83 -13.49
CA PRO A 28 12.04 -15.04 -14.60
C PRO A 28 10.53 -15.19 -14.68
N ILE A 29 9.80 -14.08 -14.61
CA ILE A 29 8.35 -14.09 -14.83
C ILE A 29 8.11 -14.31 -16.33
N GLU A 30 7.61 -15.49 -16.70
CA GLU A 30 7.18 -15.77 -18.06
C GLU A 30 5.95 -14.94 -18.42
N LYS A 31 6.00 -14.25 -19.56
CA LYS A 31 4.89 -13.45 -20.08
C LYS A 31 3.77 -14.35 -20.58
N LYS A 32 2.69 -14.48 -19.81
CA LYS A 32 1.51 -15.28 -20.17
C LYS A 32 0.41 -14.50 -20.89
N ILE A 33 0.41 -13.17 -20.78
CA ILE A 33 -0.63 -12.31 -21.36
C ILE A 33 -0.19 -11.84 -22.75
N ASP A 34 -0.94 -12.18 -23.80
CA ASP A 34 -0.56 -11.84 -25.18
C ASP A 34 -0.66 -10.34 -25.48
N PHE A 35 -1.75 -9.71 -25.06
CA PHE A 35 -2.02 -8.29 -25.27
C PHE A 35 -2.85 -7.74 -24.11
N ALA A 36 -2.57 -6.49 -23.71
CA ALA A 36 -3.39 -5.76 -22.76
C ALA A 36 -3.21 -4.24 -22.94
N LYS A 37 -4.31 -3.50 -22.89
CA LYS A 37 -4.33 -2.05 -22.72
C LYS A 37 -4.46 -1.71 -21.25
N VAL A 38 -3.45 -1.04 -20.70
CA VAL A 38 -3.44 -0.66 -19.29
C VAL A 38 -3.42 0.85 -19.17
N LEU A 39 -4.45 1.40 -18.52
CA LEU A 39 -4.46 2.81 -18.14
C LEU A 39 -3.79 2.94 -16.77
N ILE A 40 -2.71 3.72 -16.71
CA ILE A 40 -1.97 4.01 -15.50
C ILE A 40 -2.45 5.38 -15.01
N VAL A 41 -2.88 5.45 -13.75
CA VAL A 41 -3.37 6.68 -13.13
C VAL A 41 -2.34 7.18 -12.14
N ASN A 42 -1.92 8.42 -12.33
CA ASN A 42 -1.08 9.16 -11.41
C ASN A 42 -1.99 9.87 -10.40
N ASP A 43 -1.93 9.42 -9.16
CA ASP A 43 -2.73 9.96 -8.05
C ASP A 43 -1.97 11.00 -7.21
N LEU A 44 -0.81 11.46 -7.65
CA LEU A 44 -0.03 12.49 -6.97
C LEU A 44 -0.30 13.89 -7.53
N LEU A 45 -0.10 14.89 -6.68
CA LEU A 45 -0.35 16.30 -7.00
C LEU A 45 0.71 16.81 -8.00
N ARG A 46 0.29 17.33 -9.16
CA ARG A 46 1.20 17.78 -10.23
C ARG A 46 1.31 19.29 -10.27
N TYR A 47 0.17 19.95 -10.16
CA TYR A 47 0.01 21.37 -10.38
C TYR A 47 -0.76 22.02 -9.24
N ASP A 48 -0.68 23.33 -9.19
CA ASP A 48 -1.40 24.15 -8.23
C ASP A 48 -2.93 23.96 -8.34
N SER A 49 -3.45 23.71 -9.55
CA SER A 49 -4.87 23.36 -9.79
C SER A 49 -5.33 22.06 -9.12
N ASP A 50 -4.40 21.19 -8.75
CA ASP A 50 -4.71 19.94 -8.08
C ASP A 50 -4.91 20.13 -6.56
N LEU A 51 -4.61 21.33 -6.03
CA LEU A 51 -4.63 21.64 -4.61
C LEU A 51 -5.97 22.20 -4.14
N SER A 52 -6.40 21.75 -2.96
CA SER A 52 -7.47 22.40 -2.21
C SER A 52 -7.02 23.73 -1.60
N ASP A 53 -8.00 24.55 -1.19
CA ASP A 53 -7.74 25.78 -0.42
C ASP A 53 -7.00 25.49 0.89
N LEU A 54 -7.27 24.34 1.50
CA LEU A 54 -6.58 23.89 2.71
C LEU A 54 -5.10 23.64 2.43
N ALA A 55 -4.76 22.89 1.38
CA ALA A 55 -3.36 22.65 1.02
C ALA A 55 -2.61 23.95 0.75
N ARG A 56 -3.23 24.89 0.03
CA ARG A 56 -2.64 26.21 -0.25
C ARG A 56 -2.35 27.00 1.03
N LYS A 57 -3.28 26.96 1.98
CA LYS A 57 -3.14 27.61 3.28
C LYS A 57 -2.08 26.94 4.15
N ASP A 58 -2.05 25.62 4.19
CA ASP A 58 -1.14 24.87 5.07
C ASP A 58 0.30 24.84 4.52
N TRP A 59 0.48 24.84 3.20
CA TRP A 59 1.80 24.84 2.57
C TRP A 59 2.44 26.22 2.45
N ASN A 60 1.66 27.30 2.59
CA ASN A 60 2.08 28.70 2.69
C ASN A 60 3.57 29.01 2.37
N GLY A 61 3.90 29.10 1.08
CA GLY A 61 5.26 29.42 0.60
C GLY A 61 6.16 28.22 0.28
N SER A 62 5.71 26.99 0.54
CA SER A 62 6.42 25.73 0.20
C SER A 62 5.74 24.92 -0.92
N THR A 63 4.65 25.43 -1.50
CA THR A 63 3.83 24.74 -2.52
C THR A 63 4.66 24.23 -3.70
N GLU A 64 5.54 25.06 -4.25
CA GLU A 64 6.37 24.70 -5.40
C GLU A 64 7.29 23.50 -5.09
N GLN A 65 7.97 23.54 -3.95
CA GLN A 65 8.87 22.47 -3.49
C GLN A 65 8.10 21.17 -3.23
N ARG A 66 6.89 21.26 -2.65
CA ARG A 66 6.02 20.10 -2.41
C ARG A 66 5.56 19.46 -3.70
N LEU A 67 5.08 20.26 -4.65
CA LEU A 67 4.65 19.78 -5.96
C LEU A 67 5.83 19.21 -6.77
N GLU A 68 7.03 19.80 -6.67
CA GLU A 68 8.22 19.25 -7.31
C GLU A 68 8.56 17.84 -6.77
N PHE A 69 8.50 17.67 -5.45
CA PHE A 69 8.70 16.38 -4.82
C PHE A 69 7.64 15.35 -5.26
N GLU A 70 6.36 15.72 -5.27
CA GLU A 70 5.26 14.86 -5.74
C GLU A 70 5.44 14.45 -7.22
N ARG A 71 5.88 15.38 -8.09
CA ARG A 71 6.21 15.08 -9.49
C ARG A 71 7.37 14.08 -9.61
N LEU A 72 8.41 14.20 -8.78
CA LEU A 72 9.51 13.24 -8.75
C LEU A 72 9.02 11.84 -8.34
N VAL A 73 8.23 11.76 -7.26
CA VAL A 73 7.71 10.48 -6.74
C VAL A 73 6.75 9.85 -7.75
N SER A 74 5.89 10.63 -8.39
CA SER A 74 4.92 10.13 -9.38
C SER A 74 5.61 9.52 -10.59
N GLY A 75 6.68 10.14 -11.08
CA GLY A 75 7.51 9.60 -12.15
C GLY A 75 8.06 8.22 -11.79
N MET A 76 8.56 8.04 -10.58
CA MET A 76 9.04 6.72 -10.11
C MET A 76 7.91 5.70 -9.99
N ALA A 77 6.78 6.08 -9.38
CA ALA A 77 5.63 5.20 -9.18
C ALA A 77 5.02 4.71 -10.49
N CYS A 78 4.70 5.62 -11.42
CA CYS A 78 4.11 5.29 -12.71
C CYS A 78 5.06 4.47 -13.58
N ASN A 79 6.37 4.79 -13.56
CA ASN A 79 7.37 4.00 -14.29
C ASN A 79 7.50 2.58 -13.73
N ASN A 80 7.37 2.40 -12.42
CA ASN A 80 7.39 1.06 -11.81
C ASN A 80 6.16 0.25 -12.23
N ILE A 81 4.98 0.86 -12.28
CA ILE A 81 3.77 0.21 -12.81
C ILE A 81 3.97 -0.19 -14.27
N ALA A 82 4.38 0.75 -15.12
CA ALA A 82 4.62 0.48 -16.54
C ALA A 82 5.63 -0.64 -16.77
N LYS A 83 6.74 -0.67 -16.01
CA LYS A 83 7.74 -1.75 -16.05
C LYS A 83 7.16 -3.10 -15.65
N ASN A 84 6.28 -3.16 -14.66
CA ASN A 84 5.63 -4.41 -14.27
C ASN A 84 4.65 -4.90 -15.35
N VAL A 85 3.88 -3.99 -15.96
CA VAL A 85 3.02 -4.33 -17.11
C VAL A 85 3.88 -4.88 -18.26
N LEU A 86 5.01 -4.23 -18.57
CA LEU A 86 5.97 -4.70 -19.58
C LEU A 86 6.58 -6.07 -19.27
N ARG A 87 6.70 -6.45 -17.99
CA ARG A 87 7.21 -7.77 -17.57
C ARG A 87 6.15 -8.87 -17.65
N LEU A 88 4.87 -8.52 -17.53
CA LEU A 88 3.76 -9.47 -17.50
C LEU A 88 3.14 -9.71 -18.88
N VAL A 89 3.17 -8.71 -19.76
CA VAL A 89 2.45 -8.70 -21.04
C VAL A 89 3.43 -8.75 -22.22
N LYS A 90 3.12 -9.56 -23.24
CA LYS A 90 3.91 -9.68 -24.48
C LYS A 90 3.81 -8.38 -25.30
N ASN A 91 2.60 -7.92 -25.58
CA ASN A 91 2.32 -6.70 -26.35
C ASN A 91 1.49 -5.69 -25.53
N PRO A 92 2.09 -4.98 -24.55
CA PRO A 92 1.35 -4.00 -23.76
C PRO A 92 1.13 -2.70 -24.53
N LYS A 93 -0.05 -2.10 -24.34
CA LYS A 93 -0.31 -0.70 -24.69
C LYS A 93 -0.65 0.07 -23.42
N THR A 94 0.21 1.00 -23.02
CA THR A 94 0.02 1.78 -21.80
C THR A 94 -0.30 3.23 -22.10
N MET A 95 -1.17 3.84 -21.31
CA MET A 95 -1.40 5.29 -21.28
C MET A 95 -1.30 5.74 -19.82
N THR A 96 -0.61 6.84 -19.55
CA THR A 96 -0.55 7.41 -18.20
C THR A 96 -1.31 8.74 -18.20
N VAL A 97 -2.24 8.89 -17.25
CA VAL A 97 -3.04 10.10 -17.04
C VAL A 97 -3.08 10.44 -15.56
N HIS A 98 -3.53 11.64 -15.22
CA HIS A 98 -3.78 11.99 -13.82
C HIS A 98 -5.19 11.62 -13.38
N LEU A 99 -5.37 11.55 -12.06
CA LEU A 99 -6.66 11.28 -11.42
C LEU A 99 -7.82 12.10 -12.01
N SER A 100 -7.60 13.39 -12.26
CA SER A 100 -8.62 14.31 -12.82
C SER A 100 -9.04 13.97 -14.26
N GLU A 101 -8.26 13.16 -14.97
CA GLU A 101 -8.44 12.83 -16.40
C GLU A 101 -8.97 11.40 -16.59
N ILE A 102 -9.16 10.64 -15.51
CA ILE A 102 -9.40 9.19 -15.55
C ILE A 102 -10.65 8.81 -16.35
N ALA A 103 -11.77 9.53 -16.17
CA ALA A 103 -13.03 9.20 -16.82
C ALA A 103 -12.96 9.37 -18.35
N ASP A 104 -12.47 10.54 -18.79
CA ASP A 104 -12.26 10.86 -20.20
C ASP A 104 -11.25 9.92 -20.86
N ALA A 105 -10.16 9.62 -20.16
CA ALA A 105 -9.15 8.69 -20.64
C ALA A 105 -9.68 7.26 -20.75
N ALA A 106 -10.47 6.78 -19.78
CA ALA A 106 -11.07 5.46 -19.80
C ALA A 106 -12.02 5.30 -21.00
N GLU A 107 -12.85 6.31 -21.28
CA GLU A 107 -13.76 6.33 -22.42
C GLU A 107 -13.01 6.28 -23.76
N LYS A 108 -11.99 7.15 -23.94
CA LYS A 108 -11.26 7.25 -25.20
C LYS A 108 -10.29 6.09 -25.44
N PHE A 109 -9.55 5.70 -24.41
CA PHE A 109 -8.51 4.68 -24.50
C PHE A 109 -9.09 3.26 -24.51
N ARG A 110 -10.24 3.06 -23.85
CA ARG A 110 -10.89 1.76 -23.63
C ARG A 110 -9.89 0.72 -23.10
N PRO A 111 -9.33 0.94 -21.89
CA PRO A 111 -8.37 0.00 -21.30
C PRO A 111 -9.04 -1.31 -20.89
N ASP A 112 -8.26 -2.39 -20.89
CA ASP A 112 -8.66 -3.68 -20.33
C ASP A 112 -8.52 -3.68 -18.80
N ALA A 113 -7.62 -2.86 -18.26
CA ALA A 113 -7.43 -2.67 -16.82
C ALA A 113 -6.89 -1.28 -16.49
N ILE A 114 -7.16 -0.83 -15.26
CA ILE A 114 -6.66 0.42 -14.69
C ILE A 114 -5.73 0.07 -13.53
N VAL A 115 -4.56 0.71 -13.46
CA VAL A 115 -3.65 0.60 -12.31
C VAL A 115 -3.37 1.99 -11.75
N MET A 116 -3.70 2.17 -10.48
CA MET A 116 -3.59 3.46 -9.78
C MET A 116 -2.37 3.47 -8.86
N SER A 117 -1.65 4.59 -8.83
CA SER A 117 -0.44 4.75 -8.03
C SER A 117 -0.74 4.96 -6.54
N GLY A 118 0.30 5.00 -5.71
CA GLY A 118 0.12 5.54 -4.36
C GLY A 118 -0.18 7.04 -4.38
N THR A 119 -0.55 7.58 -3.23
CA THR A 119 -0.58 9.02 -2.96
C THR A 119 0.50 9.36 -1.92
N TYR A 120 0.85 10.64 -1.82
CA TYR A 120 1.76 11.13 -0.78
C TYR A 120 1.05 12.09 0.18
N ALA A 121 0.24 13.01 -0.35
CA ALA A 121 -0.60 13.90 0.43
C ALA A 121 -1.91 13.26 0.94
N ASP A 122 -2.51 13.89 1.94
CA ASP A 122 -3.87 13.59 2.41
C ASP A 122 -4.92 13.98 1.39
N PHE A 123 -6.04 13.26 1.33
CA PHE A 123 -7.10 13.53 0.35
C PHE A 123 -7.79 14.89 0.51
N ASP A 124 -7.71 15.51 1.70
CA ASP A 124 -8.21 16.86 1.92
C ASP A 124 -7.27 17.96 1.36
N TYR A 125 -6.08 17.58 0.89
CA TYR A 125 -5.18 18.47 0.15
C TYR A 125 -5.46 18.47 -1.36
N TYR A 126 -6.24 17.51 -1.85
CA TYR A 126 -6.62 17.42 -3.26
C TYR A 126 -7.80 18.32 -3.54
N ASN A 127 -7.86 18.85 -4.76
CA ASN A 127 -9.02 19.56 -5.27
C ASN A 127 -10.28 18.68 -5.08
N PRO A 128 -11.29 19.14 -4.32
CA PRO A 128 -12.46 18.34 -3.99
C PRO A 128 -13.26 17.90 -5.22
N GLU A 129 -13.22 18.67 -6.31
CA GLU A 129 -13.87 18.30 -7.58
C GLU A 129 -13.23 17.07 -8.21
N HIS A 130 -11.89 16.94 -8.14
CA HIS A 130 -11.18 15.76 -8.63
C HIS A 130 -11.54 14.51 -7.83
N ILE A 131 -11.65 14.65 -6.51
CA ILE A 131 -12.04 13.54 -5.61
C ILE A 131 -13.49 13.12 -5.86
N ALA A 132 -14.41 14.07 -6.01
CA ALA A 132 -15.81 13.80 -6.32
C ALA A 132 -15.97 13.11 -7.69
N SER A 133 -15.33 13.65 -8.72
CA SER A 133 -15.34 13.07 -10.08
C SER A 133 -14.80 11.64 -10.09
N PHE A 134 -13.70 11.38 -9.36
CA PHE A 134 -13.19 10.02 -9.21
C PHE A 134 -14.17 9.11 -8.46
N ALA A 135 -14.80 9.60 -7.40
CA ALA A 135 -15.75 8.82 -6.61
C ALA A 135 -16.97 8.38 -7.45
N ASP A 136 -17.42 9.22 -8.37
CA ASP A 136 -18.49 8.87 -9.31
C ASP A 136 -17.99 7.84 -10.33
N PHE A 137 -16.82 8.08 -10.93
CA PHE A 137 -16.20 7.16 -11.89
C PHE A 137 -16.02 5.74 -11.32
N VAL A 138 -15.47 5.61 -10.11
CA VAL A 138 -15.14 4.29 -9.53
C VAL A 138 -16.38 3.49 -9.14
N LYS A 139 -17.51 4.15 -8.85
CA LYS A 139 -18.79 3.49 -8.55
C LYS A 139 -19.46 2.93 -9.80
N GLU A 140 -19.28 3.58 -10.94
CA GLU A 140 -19.96 3.24 -12.19
C GLU A 140 -19.16 2.30 -13.08
N THR A 141 -17.83 2.46 -13.10
CA THR A 141 -16.95 1.74 -14.00
C THR A 141 -17.04 0.22 -13.86
N LYS A 142 -16.92 -0.48 -14.99
CA LYS A 142 -16.81 -1.94 -15.06
C LYS A 142 -15.41 -2.42 -15.42
N ILE A 143 -14.49 -1.48 -15.60
CA ILE A 143 -13.09 -1.78 -15.91
C ILE A 143 -12.40 -2.19 -14.61
N PRO A 144 -11.67 -3.31 -14.56
CA PRO A 144 -10.99 -3.75 -13.34
C PRO A 144 -9.91 -2.73 -12.93
N ILE A 145 -9.89 -2.38 -11.64
CA ILE A 145 -8.95 -1.43 -11.05
C ILE A 145 -8.04 -2.15 -10.04
N LEU A 146 -6.73 -2.03 -10.22
CA LEU A 146 -5.73 -2.34 -9.20
C LEU A 146 -5.26 -1.04 -8.54
N ALA A 147 -5.72 -0.80 -7.32
CA ALA A 147 -5.38 0.40 -6.56
C ALA A 147 -4.26 0.12 -5.54
N ILE A 148 -3.18 0.90 -5.59
CA ILE A 148 -1.97 0.65 -4.78
C ILE A 148 -1.86 1.68 -3.66
N CYS A 149 -1.65 1.21 -2.42
CA CYS A 149 -1.38 2.07 -1.25
C CYS A 149 -2.42 3.19 -1.07
N GLY A 150 -2.06 4.45 -1.30
CA GLY A 150 -2.97 5.60 -1.24
C GLY A 150 -4.19 5.46 -2.15
N ALA A 151 -4.05 5.00 -3.40
CA ALA A 151 -5.22 4.81 -4.25
C ALA A 151 -6.20 3.77 -3.70
N HIS A 152 -5.73 2.74 -2.98
CA HIS A 152 -6.65 1.80 -2.32
C HIS A 152 -7.48 2.49 -1.23
N GLN A 153 -6.87 3.42 -0.49
CA GLN A 153 -7.59 4.25 0.48
C GLN A 153 -8.59 5.17 -0.22
N LEU A 154 -8.20 5.77 -1.36
CA LEU A 154 -9.08 6.60 -2.18
C LEU A 154 -10.30 5.81 -2.68
N VAL A 155 -10.12 4.58 -3.16
CA VAL A 155 -11.22 3.69 -3.52
C VAL A 155 -12.12 3.45 -2.31
N ALA A 156 -11.55 3.10 -1.15
CA ALA A 156 -12.33 2.82 0.05
C ALA A 156 -13.20 4.01 0.49
N ILE A 157 -12.67 5.24 0.51
CA ILE A 157 -13.45 6.43 0.89
C ILE A 157 -14.53 6.76 -0.13
N SER A 158 -14.32 6.49 -1.42
CA SER A 158 -15.36 6.65 -2.44
C SER A 158 -16.58 5.76 -2.16
N PHE A 159 -16.39 4.62 -1.48
CA PHE A 159 -17.47 3.74 -1.02
C PHE A 159 -17.90 3.98 0.44
N GLY A 160 -17.50 5.10 1.03
CA GLY A 160 -17.96 5.54 2.36
C GLY A 160 -17.13 5.01 3.54
N ALA A 161 -15.97 4.40 3.29
CA ALA A 161 -15.05 4.04 4.38
C ALA A 161 -14.48 5.29 5.05
N LYS A 162 -14.13 5.17 6.34
CA LYS A 162 -13.43 6.21 7.10
C LYS A 162 -11.95 5.87 7.19
N LEU A 163 -11.08 6.86 6.99
CA LEU A 163 -9.64 6.70 7.15
C LEU A 163 -9.20 7.21 8.52
N LYS A 164 -8.24 6.49 9.10
CA LYS A 164 -7.56 6.87 10.32
C LYS A 164 -6.06 6.63 10.17
N THR A 165 -5.27 7.31 10.99
CA THR A 165 -3.84 7.02 11.09
C THR A 165 -3.59 5.66 11.76
N LEU A 166 -2.37 5.13 11.63
CA LEU A 166 -2.00 3.84 12.25
C LEU A 166 -2.06 3.86 13.79
N ASP A 167 -2.01 5.05 14.40
CA ASP A 167 -2.19 5.28 15.83
C ASP A 167 -3.63 5.67 16.20
N ASP A 168 -4.62 5.32 15.35
CA ASP A 168 -6.07 5.50 15.55
C ASP A 168 -6.49 6.96 15.78
N ARG A 169 -5.83 7.90 15.11
CA ARG A 169 -6.19 9.32 15.12
C ARG A 169 -6.85 9.75 13.82
N GLU A 170 -7.62 10.84 13.91
CA GLU A 170 -8.12 11.51 12.71
C GLU A 170 -6.96 12.11 11.91
N LEU A 171 -7.09 12.12 10.58
CA LEU A 171 -6.01 12.58 9.69
C LEU A 171 -5.64 14.05 9.97
N ALA A 172 -6.64 14.89 10.25
CA ALA A 172 -6.45 16.30 10.56
C ALA A 172 -5.72 16.55 11.89
N ASP A 173 -5.85 15.63 12.87
CA ASP A 173 -5.26 15.80 14.21
C ASP A 173 -3.74 15.57 14.23
N LYS A 174 -3.22 14.86 13.24
CA LYS A 174 -1.79 14.55 13.14
C LYS A 174 -1.37 14.54 11.69
N ARG A 175 -0.89 15.67 11.17
CA ARG A 175 -0.38 15.78 9.78
C ARG A 175 1.12 15.56 9.65
N THR A 176 1.88 15.84 10.70
CA THR A 176 3.34 15.64 10.77
C THR A 176 3.68 14.46 11.69
N ASP A 177 4.88 13.91 11.52
CA ASP A 177 5.44 12.85 12.37
C ASP A 177 4.51 11.64 12.53
N ARG A 178 3.80 11.33 11.44
CA ARG A 178 2.98 10.12 11.36
C ARG A 178 3.89 8.90 11.40
N VAL A 179 3.37 7.85 12.02
CA VAL A 179 3.94 6.52 11.84
C VAL A 179 3.69 6.12 10.39
N VAL A 180 4.73 6.18 9.56
CA VAL A 180 4.69 5.73 8.18
C VAL A 180 5.39 4.38 8.12
N GLU A 181 4.72 3.38 7.55
CA GLU A 181 5.28 2.04 7.39
C GLU A 181 5.64 1.79 5.93
N TYR A 182 6.93 1.88 5.62
CA TYR A 182 7.49 1.45 4.33
C TYR A 182 8.48 0.31 4.58
N GLN A 183 7.96 -0.87 4.90
CA GLN A 183 8.74 -2.03 5.29
C GLN A 183 8.18 -3.32 4.69
N TYR A 184 9.06 -4.29 4.41
CA TYR A 184 8.64 -5.63 4.06
C TYR A 184 7.99 -6.30 5.27
N ARG A 185 6.72 -6.67 5.12
CA ARG A 185 5.95 -7.39 6.14
C ARG A 185 5.33 -8.63 5.56
N PHE A 186 5.23 -9.66 6.39
CA PHE A 186 4.41 -10.82 6.09
C PHE A 186 2.94 -10.45 6.30
N VAL A 187 2.15 -10.62 5.25
CA VAL A 187 0.69 -10.52 5.30
C VAL A 187 0.10 -11.92 5.25
N LYS A 188 -0.95 -12.15 6.04
CA LYS A 188 -1.70 -13.39 6.03
C LYS A 188 -2.86 -13.25 5.05
N ILE A 189 -2.86 -14.05 4.00
CA ILE A 189 -4.05 -14.22 3.15
C ILE A 189 -5.13 -14.89 3.98
N VAL A 190 -6.26 -14.21 4.14
CA VAL A 190 -7.41 -14.68 4.93
C VAL A 190 -8.49 -15.30 4.05
N ASP A 191 -8.59 -14.87 2.80
CA ASP A 191 -9.44 -15.49 1.79
C ASP A 191 -8.56 -16.06 0.67
N LYS A 192 -8.34 -17.38 0.71
CA LYS A 192 -7.56 -18.09 -0.32
C LYS A 192 -8.35 -18.35 -1.59
N THR A 193 -9.67 -18.14 -1.57
CA THR A 193 -10.51 -18.31 -2.75
C THR A 193 -10.50 -17.08 -3.65
N ASP A 194 -9.89 -15.98 -3.20
CA ASP A 194 -9.75 -14.78 -4.01
C ASP A 194 -8.80 -15.04 -5.20
N PRO A 195 -9.25 -14.81 -6.45
CA PRO A 195 -8.43 -15.03 -7.63
C PRO A 195 -7.11 -14.25 -7.64
N ILE A 196 -7.01 -13.12 -6.92
CA ILE A 196 -5.76 -12.35 -6.84
C ILE A 196 -4.61 -13.14 -6.19
N PHE A 197 -4.94 -14.19 -5.42
CA PHE A 197 -3.97 -15.06 -4.74
C PHE A 197 -3.85 -16.45 -5.39
N GLU A 198 -4.46 -16.66 -6.56
CA GLU A 198 -4.32 -17.92 -7.28
C GLU A 198 -2.84 -18.24 -7.57
N GLY A 199 -2.43 -19.49 -7.33
CA GLY A 199 -1.04 -19.94 -7.50
C GLY A 199 -0.10 -19.61 -6.34
N ASN A 200 -0.51 -18.81 -5.35
CA ASN A 200 0.33 -18.50 -4.18
C ASN A 200 0.56 -19.71 -3.24
N ASP A 201 -0.24 -20.77 -3.38
CA ASP A 201 -0.15 -22.03 -2.63
C ASP A 201 0.51 -23.17 -3.43
N ASP A 202 1.04 -22.93 -4.64
CA ASP A 202 1.62 -24.02 -5.45
C ASP A 202 2.94 -24.52 -4.85
N ASP A 203 2.89 -25.66 -4.16
CA ASP A 203 4.03 -26.35 -3.55
C ASP A 203 5.12 -26.73 -4.56
N ARG A 204 4.80 -26.77 -5.87
CA ARG A 204 5.80 -26.98 -6.94
C ARG A 204 6.62 -25.73 -7.25
N SER A 205 6.09 -24.55 -6.93
CA SER A 205 6.83 -23.28 -6.95
C SER A 205 7.56 -23.08 -5.62
N GLY A 206 8.48 -24.00 -5.31
CA GLY A 206 9.18 -24.14 -4.02
C GLY A 206 10.10 -22.97 -3.60
N ILE A 207 9.82 -21.72 -3.99
CA ILE A 207 10.69 -20.56 -3.74
C ILE A 207 10.03 -19.50 -2.83
N TRP A 208 8.69 -19.44 -2.73
CA TRP A 208 7.99 -18.43 -1.91
C TRP A 208 7.50 -18.92 -0.53
N GLN A 209 7.58 -20.22 -0.24
CA GLN A 209 6.79 -20.83 0.83
C GLN A 209 7.38 -20.84 2.26
N THR A 210 8.58 -20.35 2.51
CA THR A 210 9.25 -20.61 3.81
C THR A 210 8.75 -19.77 5.00
N ILE A 211 7.72 -18.91 4.86
CA ILE A 211 7.35 -17.99 5.94
C ILE A 211 5.83 -17.86 6.07
N ARG A 212 5.20 -18.76 6.85
CA ARG A 212 3.77 -18.70 7.17
C ARG A 212 3.51 -19.00 8.63
N ARG A 213 2.87 -18.06 9.35
CA ARG A 213 1.68 -18.28 10.21
C ARG A 213 1.18 -17.02 10.94
N ARG A 214 -0.17 -16.82 10.90
CA ARG A 214 -1.08 -16.05 11.79
C ARG A 214 -1.08 -14.50 11.66
N THR A 215 -2.03 -13.68 12.17
CA THR A 215 -3.51 -13.49 12.00
C THR A 215 -3.86 -12.04 12.49
N ILE A 216 -4.85 -11.33 11.90
CA ILE A 216 -5.93 -10.46 12.51
C ILE A 216 -6.55 -9.46 11.48
N SER A 217 -7.87 -9.22 11.58
CA SER A 217 -8.92 -8.78 10.62
C SER A 217 -9.21 -7.27 10.43
N CYS A 218 -9.99 -6.93 9.37
CA CYS A 218 -10.76 -5.68 9.18
C CYS A 218 -12.26 -5.96 9.01
N GLU A 219 -13.11 -5.04 9.48
CA GLU A 219 -14.58 -5.08 9.37
C GLU A 219 -15.08 -4.09 8.31
N SER A 220 -16.03 -4.54 7.49
CA SER A 220 -16.67 -3.92 6.31
C SER A 220 -15.90 -4.04 4.97
N GLY A 221 -16.46 -4.85 4.06
CA GLY A 221 -15.84 -5.31 2.81
C GLY A 221 -15.21 -6.72 2.92
N ARG A 222 -15.11 -7.45 1.81
CA ARG A 222 -14.41 -8.74 1.78
C ARG A 222 -12.92 -8.46 2.01
N THR A 223 -12.42 -8.74 3.21
CA THR A 223 -10.99 -8.67 3.51
C THR A 223 -10.32 -9.92 2.98
N THR A 224 -9.29 -9.77 2.14
CA THR A 224 -8.65 -10.90 1.44
C THR A 224 -7.24 -11.19 1.98
N ALA A 225 -6.56 -10.18 2.53
CA ALA A 225 -5.31 -10.30 3.29
C ALA A 225 -5.29 -9.38 4.53
N SER A 226 -4.51 -9.77 5.54
CA SER A 226 -4.54 -9.14 6.88
C SER A 226 -3.18 -9.19 7.59
N ARG A 227 -2.94 -8.31 8.57
CA ARG A 227 -1.68 -8.22 9.32
C ARG A 227 -1.70 -9.14 10.56
N SER A 228 -0.54 -9.65 10.96
CA SER A 228 -0.32 -10.30 12.26
C SER A 228 -0.12 -9.28 13.40
N THR A 229 -0.97 -9.29 14.43
CA THR A 229 -0.71 -8.59 15.70
C THR A 229 -0.64 -9.61 16.86
N ALA A 230 0.58 -9.88 17.34
CA ALA A 230 0.95 -10.71 18.50
C ALA A 230 0.85 -12.26 18.42
N CYS A 231 1.89 -12.92 18.94
CA CYS A 231 2.01 -14.36 19.19
C CYS A 231 1.33 -14.76 20.51
N PRO A 232 0.45 -15.78 20.56
CA PRO A 232 0.25 -16.57 21.76
C PRO A 232 1.30 -17.67 21.78
N ALA A 233 2.29 -17.54 22.67
CA ALA A 233 3.20 -18.64 22.98
C ALA A 233 2.46 -19.60 23.93
N ASP A 234 1.99 -20.71 23.37
CA ASP A 234 1.67 -21.89 24.16
C ASP A 234 2.95 -22.53 24.69
N SER A 235 2.81 -23.03 25.93
CA SER A 235 3.57 -24.09 26.60
C SER A 235 4.80 -23.72 27.45
N ASN A 236 4.62 -24.00 28.74
CA ASN A 236 5.54 -24.73 29.62
C ASN A 236 6.97 -24.19 29.76
N TYR A 237 7.17 -23.41 30.82
CA TYR A 237 8.43 -23.47 31.57
C TYR A 237 8.15 -23.47 33.07
N SER A 238 8.32 -24.64 33.68
CA SER A 238 8.51 -24.83 35.12
C SER A 238 9.76 -24.08 35.56
N ARG A 239 9.65 -23.21 36.56
CA ARG A 239 10.71 -22.96 37.54
C ARG A 239 10.12 -22.72 38.91
N HIS A 240 10.40 -23.68 39.81
CA HIS A 240 10.50 -23.45 41.24
C HIS A 240 11.40 -22.24 41.54
N HIS A 241 10.96 -21.34 42.41
CA HIS A 241 11.62 -21.17 43.72
C HIS A 241 10.87 -20.19 44.66
N THR A 242 10.53 -20.76 45.81
CA THR A 242 10.57 -20.22 47.20
C THR A 242 9.92 -18.89 47.57
N SER A 243 9.00 -19.02 48.53
CA SER A 243 8.46 -17.98 49.40
C SER A 243 9.53 -17.26 50.21
N VAL A 244 9.31 -15.97 50.49
CA VAL A 244 9.54 -15.40 51.83
C VAL A 244 8.41 -14.41 52.12
N LYS A 245 7.57 -14.74 53.11
CA LYS A 245 6.77 -13.78 53.86
C LYS A 245 7.69 -13.11 54.89
N THR A 246 7.58 -11.81 55.04
CA THR A 246 7.85 -11.14 56.32
C THR A 246 6.80 -10.05 56.55
N LYS A 247 6.51 -9.90 57.84
CA LYS A 247 5.33 -9.28 58.46
C LYS A 247 5.25 -7.78 58.27
#